data_AF-A0A7W1MER0-F1
#
_entry.id   AF-A0A7W1MER0-F1
#
_cell.length_a   1.000
_cell.length_b   1.000
_cell.length_c   1.000
_cell.angle_alpha   90.00
_cell.angle_beta   90.00
_cell.angle_gamma   90.00
#
_symmetry.space_group_name_H-M   'P 1'
#
loop_
_entity.id
_entity.type
_entity.pdbx_description
1 polymer ?
#
loop_
_entity_poly.entity_id
_entity_poly.type
_entity_poly.pdbx_seq_one_letter_code
_entity_poly.pdbx_strand_id
1 'polypeptide(L)'
;MRFIFLMLLTLVLTSCSAIPDWMAPTPPWKRVKKVIPVIHSEEATSVVQRYAVQMEYENNLHLEHAKTCYNEEGITKIQLEFITQDLIELCDARKLIVDMTENFLGKLNQDTILGPEFAAFPMRPENLEIYIVYESYFGKYVDPRYLYWINLEEGTVSFYTWELKYDANRCWKCKKEAYGTSREIVLYQHAAELEYEDLNPPKKSAFGSERYYPEDD
;
A
#
# COMPACT_ATOMS: atom_id res chain seq x y z
N MET A 1 23.88 -4.38 69.29
CA MET A 1 23.17 -3.38 68.45
C MET A 1 23.39 -3.55 66.94
N ARG A 2 24.59 -3.89 66.44
CA ARG A 2 24.83 -4.05 64.98
C ARG A 2 24.05 -5.20 64.30
N PHE A 3 23.77 -6.30 65.01
CA PHE A 3 23.03 -7.44 64.44
C PHE A 3 21.53 -7.20 64.26
N ILE A 4 20.91 -6.37 65.11
CA ILE A 4 19.47 -6.05 65.02
C ILE A 4 19.19 -5.17 63.80
N PHE A 5 20.12 -4.26 63.48
CA PHE A 5 20.01 -3.39 62.31
C PHE A 5 20.09 -4.17 60.99
N LEU A 6 20.95 -5.20 60.95
CA LEU A 6 21.08 -6.08 59.79
C LEU A 6 19.82 -6.96 59.57
N MET A 7 19.17 -7.42 60.64
CA MET A 7 17.93 -8.18 60.54
C MET A 7 16.73 -7.33 60.11
N LEU A 8 16.66 -6.07 60.54
CA LEU A 8 15.63 -5.13 60.08
C LEU A 8 15.81 -4.76 58.60
N LEU A 9 17.05 -4.65 58.12
CA LEU A 9 17.32 -4.32 56.72
C LEU A 9 16.92 -5.46 55.77
N THR A 10 17.10 -6.72 56.17
CA THR A 10 16.72 -7.87 55.34
C THR A 10 15.19 -8.09 55.31
N LEU A 11 14.47 -7.73 56.37
CA LEU A 11 13.01 -7.76 56.40
C LEU A 11 12.37 -6.72 55.47
N VAL A 12 12.96 -5.52 55.33
CA VAL A 12 12.45 -4.48 54.42
C VAL A 12 12.75 -4.79 52.95
N LEU A 13 13.85 -5.50 52.66
CA LEU A 13 14.24 -5.85 51.30
C LEU A 13 13.53 -7.10 50.75
N THR A 14 12.79 -7.83 51.59
CA THR A 14 12.04 -9.04 51.20
C THR A 14 10.52 -8.85 51.18
N SER A 15 10.01 -7.67 51.59
CA SER A 15 8.61 -7.34 51.37
C SER A 15 8.38 -6.95 49.91
N CYS A 16 8.21 -7.95 49.05
CA CYS A 16 7.48 -7.80 47.80
C CYS A 16 6.05 -7.36 48.15
N SER A 17 5.80 -6.06 48.10
CA SER A 17 4.45 -5.51 48.19
C SER A 17 3.67 -5.98 46.97
N ALA A 18 2.89 -7.04 47.14
CA ALA A 18 1.80 -7.36 46.22
C ALA A 18 0.88 -6.14 46.21
N ILE A 19 0.84 -5.43 45.07
CA ILE A 19 -0.11 -4.34 44.86
C ILE A 19 -1.50 -4.96 45.07
N PRO A 20 -2.31 -4.45 46.01
CA PRO A 20 -3.66 -4.96 46.21
C PRO A 20 -4.44 -4.90 44.90
N ASP A 21 -5.18 -5.96 44.57
CA ASP A 21 -5.90 -6.12 43.29
C ASP A 21 -6.83 -4.95 42.92
N TRP A 22 -7.24 -4.15 43.92
CA TRP A 22 -8.10 -2.97 43.75
C TRP A 22 -7.34 -1.69 43.36
N MET A 23 -5.99 -1.67 43.48
CA MET A 23 -5.12 -0.62 42.95
C MET A 23 -4.53 -0.97 41.58
N ALA A 24 -4.78 -2.17 41.05
CA ALA A 24 -4.41 -2.50 39.68
C ALA A 24 -5.22 -1.58 38.73
N PRO A 25 -4.56 -0.84 37.82
CA PRO A 25 -5.29 -0.11 36.79
C PRO A 25 -6.19 -1.11 36.06
N THR A 26 -7.48 -0.79 35.99
CA THR A 26 -8.46 -1.65 35.32
C THR A 26 -7.91 -2.03 33.95
N PRO A 27 -7.82 -3.34 33.64
CA PRO A 27 -7.16 -3.75 32.41
C PRO A 27 -7.96 -3.23 31.21
N PRO A 28 -7.27 -2.84 30.12
CA PRO A 28 -7.84 -1.98 29.06
C PRO A 28 -9.08 -2.55 28.38
N TRP A 29 -9.32 -3.86 28.49
CA TRP A 29 -10.48 -4.57 27.94
C TRP A 29 -11.80 -4.41 28.72
N LYS A 30 -11.81 -3.76 29.90
CA LYS A 30 -13.05 -3.40 30.62
C LYS A 30 -13.61 -2.01 30.25
N ARG A 31 -13.03 -1.33 29.26
CA ARG A 31 -13.63 -0.12 28.69
C ARG A 31 -14.91 -0.50 27.96
N VAL A 32 -15.96 0.29 28.22
CA VAL A 32 -17.29 0.27 27.59
C VAL A 32 -17.25 -0.42 26.23
N LYS A 33 -18.06 -1.47 26.02
CA LYS A 33 -18.35 -2.01 24.69
C LYS A 33 -19.01 -0.89 23.89
N LYS A 34 -18.21 -0.05 23.26
CA LYS A 34 -18.67 0.91 22.26
C LYS A 34 -19.26 0.06 21.15
N VAL A 35 -20.51 0.33 20.81
CA VAL A 35 -21.22 -0.37 19.75
C VAL A 35 -20.39 -0.13 18.49
N ILE A 36 -19.64 -1.13 18.07
CA ILE A 36 -18.94 -1.10 16.79
C ILE A 36 -20.05 -1.05 15.75
N PRO A 37 -20.10 -0.03 14.88
CA PRO A 37 -21.06 -0.02 13.79
C PRO A 37 -20.94 -1.35 13.03
N VAL A 38 -22.05 -1.92 12.58
CA VAL A 38 -21.99 -3.13 11.74
C VAL A 38 -21.35 -2.71 10.43
N ILE A 39 -20.04 -2.96 10.31
CA ILE A 39 -19.27 -2.71 9.09
C ILE A 39 -19.56 -3.88 8.15
N HIS A 40 -20.09 -3.62 6.96
CA HIS A 40 -20.29 -4.62 5.92
C HIS A 40 -18.94 -4.94 5.25
N SER A 41 -18.05 -5.58 6.01
CA SER A 41 -16.72 -6.00 5.55
C SER A 41 -16.77 -6.89 4.31
N GLU A 42 -17.88 -7.58 4.10
CA GLU A 42 -18.14 -8.40 2.90
C GLU A 42 -18.18 -7.55 1.63
N GLU A 43 -18.78 -6.36 1.67
CA GLU A 43 -18.85 -5.49 0.48
C GLU A 43 -17.48 -4.90 0.15
N ALA A 44 -16.71 -4.47 1.16
CA ALA A 44 -15.35 -4.00 0.96
C ALA A 44 -14.49 -5.11 0.34
N THR A 45 -14.63 -6.34 0.84
CA THR A 45 -13.97 -7.52 0.29
C THR A 45 -14.39 -7.78 -1.16
N SER A 46 -15.69 -7.69 -1.47
CA SER A 46 -16.24 -7.86 -2.82
C SER A 46 -15.66 -6.84 -3.82
N VAL A 47 -15.61 -5.56 -3.44
CA VAL A 47 -15.01 -4.51 -4.29
C VAL A 47 -13.53 -4.76 -4.51
N VAL A 48 -12.78 -5.10 -3.44
CA VAL A 48 -11.35 -5.43 -3.53
C VAL A 48 -11.09 -6.62 -4.45
N GLN A 49 -11.84 -7.71 -4.30
CA GLN A 49 -11.64 -8.92 -5.11
C GLN A 49 -11.98 -8.69 -6.58
N ARG A 50 -13.08 -7.98 -6.87
CA ARG A 50 -13.43 -7.59 -8.25
C ARG A 50 -12.35 -6.70 -8.87
N TYR A 51 -11.80 -5.78 -8.09
CA TYR A 51 -10.71 -4.92 -8.54
C TYR A 51 -9.41 -5.70 -8.79
N ALA A 52 -9.07 -6.65 -7.91
CA ALA A 52 -7.91 -7.50 -8.08
C ALA A 52 -7.96 -8.32 -9.38
N VAL A 53 -9.10 -8.95 -9.68
CA VAL A 53 -9.30 -9.68 -10.94
C VAL A 53 -9.14 -8.77 -12.17
N GLN A 54 -9.62 -7.53 -12.07
CA GLN A 54 -9.42 -6.54 -13.14
C GLN A 54 -7.92 -6.24 -13.34
N MET A 55 -7.17 -6.00 -12.26
CA MET A 55 -5.73 -5.70 -12.33
C MET A 55 -4.90 -6.89 -12.81
N GLU A 56 -5.32 -8.11 -12.50
CA GLU A 56 -4.70 -9.32 -13.03
C GLU A 56 -4.84 -9.39 -14.55
N TYR A 57 -6.02 -9.07 -15.09
CA TYR A 57 -6.28 -9.11 -16.53
C TYR A 57 -5.67 -7.93 -17.30
N GLU A 58 -5.74 -6.72 -16.75
CA GLU A 58 -5.31 -5.49 -17.43
C GLU A 58 -3.80 -5.25 -17.32
N ASN A 59 -3.17 -5.67 -16.22
CA ASN A 59 -1.81 -5.27 -15.86
C ASN A 59 -0.92 -6.43 -15.37
N ASN A 60 -1.37 -7.69 -15.45
CA ASN A 60 -0.68 -8.86 -14.90
C ASN A 60 -0.27 -8.69 -13.43
N LEU A 61 -1.12 -8.02 -12.63
CA LEU A 61 -0.90 -7.81 -11.20
C LEU A 61 -1.71 -8.82 -10.40
N HIS A 62 -1.04 -9.70 -9.67
CA HIS A 62 -1.69 -10.66 -8.78
C HIS A 62 -1.82 -10.07 -7.38
N LEU A 63 -3.02 -10.09 -6.80
CA LEU A 63 -3.22 -9.66 -5.42
C LEU A 63 -2.65 -10.72 -4.46
N GLU A 64 -1.64 -10.34 -3.67
CA GLU A 64 -1.05 -11.19 -2.64
C GLU A 64 -1.77 -11.00 -1.30
N HIS A 65 -2.04 -9.74 -0.93
CA HIS A 65 -2.69 -9.41 0.32
C HIS A 65 -3.59 -8.19 0.19
N ALA A 66 -4.64 -8.15 1.02
CA ALA A 66 -5.47 -6.97 1.18
C ALA A 66 -5.95 -6.86 2.63
N LYS A 67 -6.06 -5.62 3.11
CA LYS A 67 -6.45 -5.33 4.48
C LYS A 67 -7.33 -4.08 4.52
N THR A 68 -8.41 -4.16 5.28
CA THR A 68 -9.27 -3.01 5.56
C THR A 68 -9.10 -2.62 7.02
N CYS A 69 -8.75 -1.36 7.27
CA CYS A 69 -8.58 -0.79 8.59
C CYS A 69 -9.82 0.02 8.97
N TYR A 70 -10.24 -0.13 10.22
CA TYR A 70 -11.43 0.51 10.77
C TYR A 70 -11.16 1.13 12.13
N ASN A 71 -11.87 2.21 12.44
CA ASN A 71 -11.91 2.85 13.75
C ASN A 71 -13.38 2.94 14.23
N GLU A 72 -13.63 3.74 15.27
CA GLU A 72 -14.98 3.95 15.80
C GLU A 72 -15.90 4.76 14.87
N GLU A 73 -15.34 5.43 13.86
CA GLU A 73 -16.03 6.28 12.89
C GLU A 73 -16.33 5.54 11.58
N GLY A 74 -15.64 4.44 11.30
CA GLY A 74 -15.86 3.62 10.11
C GLY A 74 -14.56 3.07 9.52
N ILE A 75 -14.59 2.76 8.22
CA ILE A 75 -13.43 2.37 7.43
C ILE A 75 -12.53 3.60 7.23
N THR A 76 -11.28 3.49 7.66
CA THR A 76 -10.32 4.60 7.59
C THR A 76 -9.33 4.45 6.45
N LYS A 77 -8.93 3.21 6.16
CA LYS A 77 -7.89 2.89 5.19
C LYS A 77 -8.09 1.53 4.56
N ILE A 78 -7.80 1.42 3.26
CA ILE A 78 -7.78 0.14 2.55
C ILE A 78 -6.38 -0.05 1.96
N GLN A 79 -5.79 -1.20 2.26
CA GLN A 79 -4.47 -1.62 1.83
C GLN A 79 -4.59 -2.75 0.80
N LEU A 80 -3.84 -2.63 -0.30
CA LEU A 80 -3.73 -3.62 -1.37
C LEU A 80 -2.24 -3.91 -1.62
N GLU A 81 -1.88 -5.18 -1.71
CA GLU A 81 -0.52 -5.64 -2.04
C GLU A 81 -0.58 -6.52 -3.28
N PHE A 82 0.09 -6.07 -4.34
CA PHE A 82 0.18 -6.75 -5.62
C PHE A 82 1.60 -7.20 -5.91
N ILE A 83 1.70 -8.29 -6.66
CA ILE A 83 2.96 -8.84 -7.16
C ILE A 83 2.87 -9.14 -8.66
N THR A 84 3.98 -8.94 -9.37
CA THR A 84 4.12 -9.29 -10.78
C THR A 84 5.56 -9.67 -11.14
N GLN A 85 5.76 -10.36 -12.26
CA GLN A 85 7.08 -10.64 -12.83
C GLN A 85 7.48 -9.69 -13.97
N ASP A 86 6.58 -8.77 -14.33
CA ASP A 86 6.81 -7.79 -15.38
C ASP A 86 7.93 -6.80 -14.99
N LEU A 87 8.36 -6.02 -15.98
CA LEU A 87 9.33 -4.95 -15.80
C LEU A 87 8.63 -3.61 -16.03
N ILE A 88 8.95 -2.62 -15.21
CA ILE A 88 8.36 -1.29 -15.35
C ILE A 88 9.41 -0.19 -15.17
N GLU A 89 9.31 0.82 -16.03
CA GLU A 89 10.07 2.06 -15.92
C GLU A 89 9.33 3.10 -15.08
N LEU A 90 10.04 4.15 -14.67
CA LEU A 90 9.50 5.15 -13.75
C LEU A 90 8.26 5.90 -14.30
N CYS A 91 8.23 6.21 -15.60
CA CYS A 91 7.10 6.93 -16.19
C CYS A 91 5.84 6.05 -16.27
N ASP A 92 5.99 4.81 -16.74
CA ASP A 92 4.90 3.84 -16.78
C ASP A 92 4.40 3.50 -15.37
N ALA A 93 5.29 3.43 -14.40
CA ALA A 93 4.95 3.23 -12.99
C ALA A 93 4.13 4.38 -12.39
N ARG A 94 4.42 5.62 -12.76
CA ARG A 94 3.56 6.76 -12.37
C ARG A 94 2.17 6.61 -12.95
N LYS A 95 2.08 6.28 -14.24
CA LYS A 95 0.80 6.09 -14.91
C LYS A 95 0.00 4.98 -14.23
N LEU A 96 0.62 3.82 -14.03
CA LEU A 96 -0.02 2.68 -13.37
C LEU A 96 -0.55 3.04 -11.97
N ILE A 97 0.28 3.61 -11.08
CA ILE A 97 -0.17 3.89 -9.73
C ILE A 97 -1.28 4.96 -9.69
N VAL A 98 -1.23 5.95 -10.58
CA VAL A 98 -2.28 6.97 -10.71
C VAL A 98 -3.57 6.34 -11.22
N ASP A 99 -3.52 5.61 -12.33
CA ASP A 99 -4.68 4.95 -12.93
C ASP A 99 -5.32 3.97 -11.94
N MET A 100 -4.50 3.20 -11.22
CA MET A 100 -4.99 2.30 -10.18
C MET A 100 -5.67 3.05 -9.04
N THR A 101 -5.06 4.13 -8.56
CA THR A 101 -5.60 4.91 -7.44
C THR A 101 -6.94 5.55 -7.82
N GLU A 102 -7.01 6.23 -8.97
CA GLU A 102 -8.24 6.88 -9.44
C GLU A 102 -9.35 5.88 -9.73
N ASN A 103 -9.03 4.74 -10.37
CA ASN A 103 -10.00 3.70 -10.69
C ASN A 103 -10.56 3.05 -9.40
N PHE A 104 -9.68 2.69 -8.46
CA PHE A 104 -10.10 2.08 -7.20
C PHE A 104 -10.91 3.06 -6.32
N LEU A 105 -10.47 4.32 -6.20
CA LEU A 105 -11.25 5.36 -5.54
C LEU A 105 -12.61 5.59 -6.22
N GLY A 106 -12.65 5.54 -7.55
CA GLY A 106 -13.90 5.62 -8.31
C GLY A 106 -14.87 4.52 -7.91
N LYS A 107 -14.41 3.26 -7.85
CA LYS A 107 -15.23 2.11 -7.42
C LYS A 107 -15.70 2.24 -5.97
N LEU A 108 -14.81 2.61 -5.05
CA LEU A 108 -15.16 2.78 -3.63
C LEU A 108 -16.17 3.91 -3.41
N ASN A 109 -15.93 5.08 -4.01
CA ASN A 109 -16.74 6.28 -3.76
C ASN A 109 -18.10 6.25 -4.49
N GLN A 110 -18.24 5.43 -5.53
CA GLN A 110 -19.51 5.21 -6.23
C GLN A 110 -20.35 4.09 -5.61
N ASP A 111 -19.77 3.29 -4.71
CA ASP A 111 -20.47 2.21 -4.03
C ASP A 111 -21.44 2.77 -2.98
N THR A 112 -22.74 2.55 -3.18
CA THR A 112 -23.80 3.07 -2.31
C THR A 112 -23.86 2.40 -0.94
N ILE A 113 -23.28 1.21 -0.79
CA ILE A 113 -23.25 0.45 0.45
C ILE A 113 -22.04 0.88 1.28
N LEU A 114 -20.87 1.04 0.65
CA LEU A 114 -19.64 1.43 1.36
C LEU A 114 -19.56 2.91 1.71
N GLY A 115 -20.17 3.79 0.91
CA GLY A 115 -20.15 5.25 1.14
C GLY A 115 -20.44 5.66 2.60
N PRO A 116 -21.55 5.20 3.19
CA PRO A 116 -21.89 5.46 4.60
C PRO A 116 -20.96 4.82 5.64
N GLU A 117 -20.12 3.85 5.26
CA GLU A 117 -19.21 3.15 6.17
C GLU A 117 -17.83 3.78 6.27
N PHE A 118 -17.48 4.69 5.37
CA PHE A 118 -16.19 5.37 5.42
C PHE A 118 -16.17 6.41 6.54
N ALA A 119 -15.11 6.40 7.34
CA ALA A 119 -14.88 7.40 8.39
C ALA A 119 -14.77 8.82 7.80
N ALA A 120 -14.30 8.93 6.56
CA ALA A 120 -14.31 10.17 5.77
C ALA A 120 -14.78 9.86 4.34
N PHE A 121 -15.85 10.53 3.90
CA PHE A 121 -16.38 10.42 2.54
C PHE A 121 -16.30 11.77 1.80
N PRO A 122 -15.83 11.81 0.53
CA PRO A 122 -15.29 10.68 -0.23
C PRO A 122 -13.90 10.26 0.28
N MET A 123 -13.58 8.98 0.08
CA MET A 123 -12.22 8.44 0.23
C MET A 123 -11.28 9.16 -0.75
N ARG A 124 -10.06 9.44 -0.29
CA ARG A 124 -9.01 10.13 -1.03
C ARG A 124 -7.75 9.26 -1.12
N PRO A 125 -6.74 9.63 -1.93
CA PRO A 125 -5.49 8.89 -2.00
C PRO A 125 -4.80 8.67 -0.65
N GLU A 126 -5.00 9.58 0.32
CA GLU A 126 -4.46 9.44 1.68
C GLU A 126 -5.11 8.30 2.49
N ASN A 127 -6.29 7.85 2.06
CA ASN A 127 -7.02 6.73 2.65
C ASN A 127 -6.67 5.38 2.00
N LEU A 128 -5.74 5.35 1.04
CA LEU A 128 -5.30 4.13 0.37
C LEU A 128 -3.84 3.82 0.68
N GLU A 129 -3.57 2.52 0.77
CA GLU A 129 -2.24 1.94 0.76
C GLU A 129 -2.16 0.97 -0.41
N ILE A 130 -1.32 1.23 -1.40
CA ILE A 130 -1.14 0.34 -2.55
C ILE A 130 0.33 0.00 -2.66
N TYR A 131 0.65 -1.27 -2.58
CA TYR A 131 2.01 -1.79 -2.74
C TYR A 131 2.05 -2.67 -4.00
N ILE A 132 3.06 -2.46 -4.85
CA ILE A 132 3.29 -3.27 -6.05
C ILE A 132 4.74 -3.72 -6.06
N VAL A 133 4.96 -5.02 -6.02
CA VAL A 133 6.29 -5.64 -6.05
C VAL A 133 6.52 -6.29 -7.41
N TYR A 134 7.60 -5.90 -8.07
CA TYR A 134 8.05 -6.45 -9.34
C TYR A 134 9.12 -7.49 -9.05
N GLU A 135 8.76 -8.76 -8.88
CA GLU A 135 9.68 -9.88 -8.62
C GLU A 135 10.25 -10.49 -9.91
N SER A 136 10.74 -9.64 -10.82
CA SER A 136 11.38 -10.06 -12.06
C SER A 136 12.83 -10.55 -11.89
N TYR A 137 13.14 -11.73 -12.45
CA TYR A 137 14.53 -12.23 -12.55
C TYR A 137 15.40 -11.28 -13.37
N PHE A 138 14.85 -10.68 -14.43
CA PHE A 138 15.58 -9.76 -15.31
C PHE A 138 15.99 -8.49 -14.57
N GLY A 139 15.07 -7.88 -13.82
CA GLY A 139 15.38 -6.69 -13.02
C GLY A 139 16.44 -6.97 -11.94
N LYS A 140 16.41 -8.18 -11.37
CA LYS A 140 17.36 -8.60 -10.34
C LYS A 140 18.78 -8.84 -10.85
N TYR A 141 18.94 -9.44 -12.04
CA TYR A 141 20.22 -9.96 -12.50
C TYR A 141 20.76 -9.34 -13.80
N VAL A 142 19.93 -8.61 -14.56
CA VAL A 142 20.30 -8.10 -15.89
C VAL A 142 20.34 -6.58 -15.92
N ASP A 143 19.24 -5.90 -15.61
CA ASP A 143 19.16 -4.43 -15.61
C ASP A 143 18.49 -3.90 -14.34
N PRO A 144 19.26 -3.33 -13.40
CA PRO A 144 18.72 -2.86 -12.13
C PRO A 144 18.01 -1.50 -12.23
N ARG A 145 17.90 -0.90 -13.44
CA ARG A 145 17.23 0.40 -13.64
C ARG A 145 15.71 0.32 -13.56
N TYR A 146 15.15 -0.85 -13.83
CA TYR A 146 13.70 -1.09 -13.66
C TYR A 146 13.32 -1.01 -12.18
N LEU A 147 12.06 -0.69 -11.93
CA LEU A 147 11.53 -0.65 -10.58
C LEU A 147 11.37 -2.06 -10.02
N TYR A 148 11.68 -2.17 -8.73
CA TYR A 148 11.44 -3.34 -7.89
C TYR A 148 10.17 -3.16 -7.07
N TRP A 149 9.91 -1.95 -6.57
CA TRP A 149 8.81 -1.69 -5.67
C TRP A 149 8.24 -0.30 -5.90
N ILE A 150 6.92 -0.22 -6.01
CA ILE A 150 6.13 1.01 -5.95
C ILE A 150 5.23 0.95 -4.72
N ASN A 151 5.12 2.04 -3.97
CA ASN A 151 4.07 2.17 -2.97
C ASN A 151 3.38 3.52 -2.99
N LEU A 152 2.10 3.54 -2.66
CA LEU A 152 1.32 4.70 -2.27
C LEU A 152 0.96 4.51 -0.79
N GLU A 153 1.34 5.46 0.05
CA GLU A 153 1.02 5.47 1.48
C GLU A 153 0.90 6.91 1.95
N GLU A 154 -0.20 7.24 2.65
CA GLU A 154 -0.45 8.59 3.20
C GLU A 154 -0.33 9.71 2.14
N GLY A 155 -0.81 9.45 0.92
CA GLY A 155 -0.75 10.41 -0.19
C GLY A 155 0.66 10.64 -0.75
N THR A 156 1.64 9.82 -0.36
CA THR A 156 3.01 9.83 -0.89
C THR A 156 3.25 8.59 -1.73
N VAL A 157 3.82 8.78 -2.92
CA VAL A 157 4.25 7.68 -3.79
C VAL A 157 5.76 7.49 -3.68
N SER A 158 6.21 6.28 -3.41
CA SER A 158 7.63 5.91 -3.43
C SER A 158 7.93 4.90 -4.54
N PHE A 159 9.02 5.14 -5.26
CA PHE A 159 9.53 4.28 -6.31
C PHE A 159 10.93 3.80 -5.93
N TYR A 160 11.16 2.49 -5.99
CA TYR A 160 12.43 1.85 -5.64
C TYR A 160 12.93 1.00 -6.81
N THR A 161 14.14 1.26 -7.28
CA THR A 161 14.82 0.41 -8.26
C THR A 161 15.41 -0.85 -7.62
N TRP A 162 15.65 -1.90 -8.40
CA TRP A 162 16.28 -3.15 -7.93
C TRP A 162 17.63 -2.97 -7.23
N GLU A 163 18.42 -1.96 -7.61
CA GLU A 163 19.72 -1.70 -7.01
C GLU A 163 19.64 -1.32 -5.52
N LEU A 164 18.49 -0.81 -5.05
CA LEU A 164 18.29 -0.45 -3.64
C LEU A 164 18.00 -1.65 -2.73
N LYS A 165 17.54 -2.78 -3.28
CA LYS A 165 17.32 -3.99 -2.49
C LYS A 165 18.61 -4.45 -1.78
N TYR A 166 19.77 -4.06 -2.31
CA TYR A 166 21.09 -4.50 -1.84
C TYR A 166 21.98 -3.39 -1.27
N ASP A 167 21.67 -2.10 -1.49
CA ASP A 167 22.48 -0.97 -0.99
C ASP A 167 21.58 0.18 -0.49
N ALA A 168 21.17 0.10 0.78
CA ALA A 168 20.28 1.07 1.44
C ALA A 168 20.88 2.48 1.58
N ASN A 169 22.18 2.67 1.30
CA ASN A 169 22.86 3.95 1.49
C ASN A 169 22.75 4.92 0.30
N ARG A 170 22.01 4.58 -0.77
CA ARG A 170 21.89 5.41 -1.99
C ARG A 170 20.51 6.05 -2.15
N CYS A 171 20.28 7.16 -1.45
CA CYS A 171 19.02 7.92 -1.45
C CYS A 171 18.53 8.45 -2.82
N TRP A 172 19.39 8.52 -3.83
CA TRP A 172 19.07 9.00 -5.19
C TRP A 172 18.37 7.97 -6.07
N LYS A 173 18.31 6.71 -5.63
CA LYS A 173 17.66 5.59 -6.34
C LYS A 173 16.25 5.27 -5.81
N CYS A 174 15.87 6.00 -4.75
CA CYS A 174 14.53 6.02 -4.21
C CYS A 174 13.96 7.37 -4.61
N LYS A 175 12.85 7.37 -5.33
CA LYS A 175 12.14 8.61 -5.60
C LYS A 175 10.86 8.62 -4.76
N LYS A 176 10.69 9.66 -3.97
CA LYS A 176 9.45 9.92 -3.23
C LYS A 176 8.86 11.23 -3.72
N GLU A 177 7.57 11.22 -4.01
CA GLU A 177 6.84 12.42 -4.42
C GLU A 177 5.40 12.35 -3.91
N ALA A 178 4.75 13.51 -3.76
CA ALA A 178 3.33 13.53 -3.41
C ALA A 178 2.51 12.90 -4.55
N TYR A 179 1.41 12.23 -4.21
CA TYR A 179 0.50 11.64 -5.20
C TYR A 179 0.05 12.67 -6.26
N GLY A 180 -0.30 13.89 -5.82
CA GLY A 180 -0.68 14.97 -6.72
C GLY A 180 0.41 15.31 -7.75
N THR A 181 1.69 15.22 -7.37
CA THR A 181 2.81 15.41 -8.29
C THR A 181 2.91 14.29 -9.32
N SER A 182 2.77 13.03 -8.91
CA SER A 182 2.71 11.90 -9.85
C SER A 182 1.57 12.07 -10.86
N ARG A 183 0.38 12.45 -10.38
CA ARG A 183 -0.81 12.69 -11.19
C ARG A 183 -0.60 13.83 -12.19
N GLU A 184 -0.02 14.95 -11.77
CA GLU A 184 0.32 16.07 -12.67
C GLU A 184 1.29 15.63 -13.78
N ILE A 185 2.34 14.88 -13.43
CA ILE A 185 3.31 14.38 -14.41
C ILE A 185 2.62 13.48 -15.44
N VAL A 186 1.74 12.57 -15.01
CA VAL A 186 0.97 11.70 -15.91
C VAL A 186 0.08 12.51 -16.85
N LEU A 187 -0.60 13.54 -16.34
CA LEU A 187 -1.44 14.43 -17.16
C LEU A 187 -0.62 15.19 -18.21
N TYR A 188 0.53 15.74 -17.84
CA TYR A 188 1.40 16.44 -18.79
C TYR A 188 2.01 15.50 -19.82
N GLN A 189 2.39 14.30 -19.40
CA GLN A 189 2.92 13.29 -20.31
C GLN A 189 1.85 12.87 -21.32
N HIS A 190 0.63 12.58 -20.88
CA HIS A 190 -0.48 12.23 -21.77
C HIS A 190 -0.82 13.37 -22.75
N ALA A 191 -0.85 14.62 -22.27
CA ALA A 191 -1.05 15.78 -23.15
C ALA A 191 0.06 15.91 -24.20
N ALA A 192 1.31 15.70 -23.82
CA ALA A 192 2.44 15.68 -24.76
C ALA A 192 2.32 14.51 -25.75
N GLU A 193 1.96 13.31 -25.31
CA GLU A 193 1.77 12.15 -26.20
C GLU A 193 0.73 12.44 -27.29
N LEU A 194 -0.41 13.06 -26.95
CA LEU A 194 -1.43 13.47 -27.93
C LEU A 194 -0.92 14.49 -28.95
N GLU A 195 -0.05 15.42 -28.55
CA GLU A 195 0.54 16.41 -29.47
C GLU A 195 1.46 15.77 -30.52
N TYR A 196 2.09 14.65 -30.19
CA TYR A 196 3.08 13.98 -31.04
C TYR A 196 2.59 12.68 -31.67
N GLU A 197 1.36 12.24 -31.37
CA GLU A 197 0.76 11.00 -31.88
C GLU A 197 0.64 11.01 -33.41
N ASP A 198 0.19 12.13 -33.99
CA ASP A 198 0.07 12.31 -35.45
C ASP A 198 1.43 12.46 -36.16
N LEU A 199 2.47 12.86 -35.42
CA LEU A 199 3.81 13.14 -35.95
C LEU A 199 4.75 11.93 -35.90
N ASN A 200 4.45 10.94 -35.05
CA ASN A 200 5.25 9.75 -34.85
C ASN A 200 4.35 8.50 -34.84
N PRO A 201 4.02 7.92 -36.01
CA PRO A 201 3.31 6.63 -36.03
C PRO A 201 4.10 5.61 -35.19
N PRO A 202 3.40 4.68 -34.52
CA PRO A 202 4.02 3.77 -33.57
C PRO A 202 5.23 3.09 -34.21
N LYS A 203 6.41 3.31 -33.63
CA LYS A 203 7.63 2.63 -34.07
C LYS A 203 7.37 1.14 -33.93
N LYS A 204 7.48 0.38 -35.04
CA LYS A 204 7.55 -1.08 -34.97
C LYS A 204 8.60 -1.43 -33.92
N SER A 205 8.18 -2.07 -32.84
CA SER A 205 9.09 -2.57 -31.81
C SER A 205 10.23 -3.31 -32.49
N ALA A 206 11.47 -3.01 -32.11
CA ALA A 206 12.65 -3.74 -32.60
C ALA A 206 12.59 -5.24 -32.26
N PHE A 207 11.65 -5.65 -31.41
CA PHE A 207 11.47 -7.01 -30.92
C PHE A 207 10.16 -7.69 -31.38
N GLY A 208 9.36 -7.05 -32.26
CA GLY A 208 8.14 -7.63 -32.82
C GLY A 208 7.01 -7.88 -31.80
N SER A 209 5.76 -8.00 -32.26
CA SER A 209 4.63 -8.46 -31.44
C SER A 209 4.64 -9.98 -31.19
N GLU A 210 5.47 -10.71 -31.95
CA GLU A 210 5.50 -12.17 -32.06
C GLU A 210 6.00 -12.92 -30.82
N ARG A 211 6.49 -12.22 -29.78
CA ARG A 211 7.20 -12.88 -28.67
C ARG A 211 6.33 -13.28 -27.47
N TYR A 212 5.16 -12.68 -27.31
CA TYR A 212 4.32 -12.92 -26.12
C TYR A 212 3.09 -13.78 -26.41
N TYR A 213 2.57 -13.74 -27.64
CA TYR A 213 1.50 -14.63 -28.08
C TYR A 213 1.81 -15.07 -29.53
N PRO A 214 2.01 -16.37 -29.80
CA PRO A 214 1.83 -16.83 -31.17
C PRO A 214 0.38 -16.54 -31.57
N GLU A 215 0.20 -15.89 -32.71
CA GLU A 215 -1.12 -15.81 -33.33
C GLU A 215 -1.52 -17.25 -33.68
N ASP A 216 -2.58 -17.75 -33.05
CA ASP A 216 -3.14 -19.06 -33.40
C ASP A 216 -3.75 -18.95 -34.80
N ASP A 217 -3.05 -19.51 -35.79
CA ASP A 217 -3.51 -19.73 -37.19
C ASP A 217 -4.71 -20.69 -37.26
#